data_AF-A0A4U5NWX5-F1
#
_entry.id   AF-A0A4U5NWX5-F1
#
_cell.length_a   1.000
_cell.length_b   1.000
_cell.length_c   1.000
_cell.angle_alpha   90.00
_cell.angle_beta   90.00
_cell.angle_gamma   90.00
#
_symmetry.space_group_name_H-M   'P 1'
#
loop_
_entity.id
_entity.type
_entity.pdbx_description
1 polymer ?
#
loop_
_entity_poly.entity_id
_entity_poly.type
_entity_poly.pdbx_seq_one_letter_code
_entity_poly.pdbx_strand_id
1 'polypeptide(L)'
;MFAKHIALICFGFIGCASSKAPPISRPDLVQKYDYDDDWMECFAVSVKKADFNVTTDFKTRKECISAVKSRESVVATKPFVLGDFNNCIGPPKDRRALYKLKPNESTWKHGLYCSQVICSDGYDCKRGLANKRSFPICCLTEYERNHFQGLAKTCPDGSLAYDLQESGWKSKTMLGKNCEELKCKTGFACQQVNAFFAKCCKI
;
A
#
# COMPACT_ATOMS: atom_id res chain seq x y z
N MET A 1 -27.91 -11.75 63.41
CA MET A 1 -27.17 -12.87 62.78
C MET A 1 -27.51 -12.88 61.31
N PHE A 2 -26.55 -12.58 60.42
CA PHE A 2 -26.39 -13.14 59.06
C PHE A 2 -25.23 -12.38 58.42
N ALA A 3 -24.01 -12.84 58.74
CA ALA A 3 -22.84 -12.58 57.93
C ALA A 3 -22.92 -13.47 56.67
N LYS A 4 -22.54 -12.98 55.49
CA LYS A 4 -22.09 -13.83 54.37
C LYS A 4 -21.34 -13.03 53.29
N HIS A 5 -20.02 -13.26 53.32
CA HIS A 5 -19.05 -13.42 52.24
C HIS A 5 -18.97 -12.39 51.10
N ILE A 6 -17.97 -11.50 51.25
CA ILE A 6 -17.30 -10.81 50.15
C ILE A 6 -16.27 -11.78 49.57
N ALA A 7 -16.48 -12.26 48.35
CA ALA A 7 -15.50 -13.02 47.60
C ALA A 7 -14.64 -12.05 46.77
N LEU A 8 -13.42 -11.80 47.23
CA LEU A 8 -12.37 -11.14 46.45
C LEU A 8 -11.84 -12.13 45.40
N ILE A 9 -12.18 -11.92 44.13
CA ILE A 9 -11.58 -12.63 43.01
C ILE A 9 -10.42 -11.78 42.50
N CYS A 10 -9.20 -12.13 42.91
CA CYS A 10 -7.97 -11.62 42.30
C CYS A 10 -7.79 -12.27 40.92
N PHE A 11 -8.20 -11.57 39.86
CA PHE A 11 -7.75 -11.89 38.51
C PHE A 11 -6.27 -11.48 38.38
N GLY A 12 -5.38 -12.46 38.56
CA GLY A 12 -3.97 -12.31 38.23
C GLY A 12 -3.80 -12.03 36.74
N PHE A 13 -3.50 -10.78 36.41
CA PHE A 13 -2.97 -10.40 35.11
C PHE A 13 -1.57 -11.01 34.97
N ILE A 14 -1.50 -12.23 34.43
CA ILE A 14 -0.27 -12.76 33.86
C ILE A 14 -0.01 -11.93 32.60
N GLY A 15 0.76 -10.85 32.76
CA GLY A 15 1.28 -10.08 31.65
C GLY A 15 2.18 -10.97 30.81
N CYS A 16 1.66 -11.46 29.67
CA CYS A 16 2.49 -11.97 28.59
C CYS A 16 3.33 -10.80 28.07
N ALA A 17 4.48 -10.58 28.67
CA ALA A 17 5.57 -9.85 28.04
C ALA A 17 5.94 -10.63 26.79
N SER A 18 5.33 -10.26 25.65
CA SER A 18 5.66 -10.80 24.34
C SER A 18 7.09 -10.36 24.02
N SER A 19 8.06 -11.16 24.46
CA SER A 19 9.46 -11.01 24.10
C SER A 19 9.56 -11.19 22.59
N LYS A 20 9.51 -10.08 21.84
CA LYS A 20 9.85 -10.06 20.42
C LYS A 20 11.26 -10.63 20.32
N ALA A 21 11.38 -11.82 19.74
CA ALA A 21 12.67 -12.45 19.52
C ALA A 21 13.61 -11.45 18.81
N PRO A 22 14.88 -11.37 19.21
CA PRO A 22 15.82 -10.46 18.57
C PRO A 22 15.87 -10.74 17.05
N PRO A 23 15.91 -9.70 16.20
CA PRO A 23 15.91 -9.89 14.77
C PRO A 23 17.13 -10.72 14.37
N ILE A 24 16.90 -11.90 13.80
CA ILE A 24 17.95 -12.78 13.28
C ILE A 24 18.72 -11.98 12.23
N SER A 25 19.98 -11.65 12.51
CA SER A 25 20.83 -10.97 11.55
C SER A 25 21.10 -11.90 10.37
N ARG A 26 20.60 -11.56 9.18
CA ARG A 26 20.87 -12.24 7.92
C ARG A 26 21.89 -11.41 7.10
N PRO A 27 23.20 -11.63 7.28
CA PRO A 27 24.26 -10.80 6.70
C PRO A 27 24.39 -10.96 5.18
N ASP A 28 23.82 -12.02 4.62
CA ASP A 28 23.76 -12.31 3.19
C ASP A 28 22.66 -11.52 2.45
N LEU A 29 21.70 -10.96 3.18
CA LEU A 29 20.61 -10.18 2.61
C LEU A 29 20.93 -8.68 2.54
N VAL A 30 20.57 -8.05 1.43
CA VAL A 30 20.64 -6.60 1.24
C VAL A 30 19.24 -6.05 0.93
N GLN A 31 18.91 -4.87 1.45
CA GLN A 31 17.66 -4.18 1.12
C GLN A 31 17.76 -3.58 -0.29
N LYS A 32 16.75 -3.84 -1.12
CA LYS A 32 16.56 -3.27 -2.46
C LYS A 32 15.14 -2.78 -2.62
N TYR A 33 14.83 -2.19 -3.76
CA TYR A 33 13.49 -1.79 -4.13
C TYR A 33 13.07 -2.46 -5.43
N ASP A 34 11.84 -2.96 -5.45
CA ASP A 34 11.17 -3.56 -6.60
C ASP A 34 9.83 -2.85 -6.82
N TYR A 35 9.44 -2.68 -8.08
CA TYR A 35 8.18 -2.01 -8.44
C TYR A 35 7.06 -3.03 -8.55
N ASP A 36 5.97 -2.77 -7.84
CA ASP A 36 4.78 -3.59 -7.87
C ASP A 36 3.70 -2.90 -8.71
N ASP A 37 3.38 -3.48 -9.86
CA ASP A 37 2.39 -2.94 -10.81
C ASP A 37 0.97 -2.90 -10.23
N ASP A 38 0.64 -3.76 -9.25
CA ASP A 38 -0.69 -3.81 -8.65
C ASP A 38 -0.89 -2.63 -7.71
N TRP A 39 0.10 -2.33 -6.88
CA TRP A 39 0.03 -1.23 -5.92
C TRP A 39 0.58 0.10 -6.46
N MET A 40 1.15 0.08 -7.66
CA MET A 40 1.84 1.21 -8.29
C MET A 40 2.89 1.84 -7.37
N GLU A 41 3.62 0.99 -6.62
CA GLU A 41 4.52 1.40 -5.57
C GLU A 41 5.84 0.63 -5.60
N CYS A 42 6.89 1.29 -5.14
CA CYS A 42 8.21 0.68 -4.99
C CYS A 42 8.36 0.13 -3.58
N PHE A 43 8.31 -1.19 -3.45
CA PHE A 43 8.48 -1.92 -2.20
C PHE A 43 9.93 -2.22 -1.93
N ALA A 44 10.31 -2.09 -0.67
CA ALA A 44 11.59 -2.53 -0.15
C ALA A 44 11.55 -4.06 0.03
N VAL A 45 12.44 -4.76 -0.67
CA VAL A 45 12.60 -6.22 -0.64
C VAL A 45 13.98 -6.61 -0.13
N SER A 46 14.07 -7.73 0.59
CA SER A 46 15.35 -8.29 1.02
C SER A 46 15.82 -9.35 0.03
N VAL A 47 16.90 -9.08 -0.70
CA VAL A 47 17.48 -10.01 -1.68
C VAL A 47 18.83 -10.52 -1.20
N LYS A 48 19.18 -11.76 -1.54
CA LYS A 48 20.54 -12.26 -1.31
C LYS A 48 21.50 -11.45 -2.17
N LYS A 49 22.66 -11.12 -1.62
CA LYS A 49 23.70 -10.36 -2.33
C LYS A 49 24.14 -11.03 -3.64
N ALA A 50 24.14 -12.37 -3.68
CA ALA A 50 24.50 -13.16 -4.86
C ALA A 50 23.44 -13.13 -5.97
N ASP A 51 22.17 -12.91 -5.61
CA ASP A 51 21.03 -12.95 -6.54
C ASP A 51 20.67 -11.55 -7.07
N PHE A 52 21.53 -10.55 -6.81
CA PHE A 52 21.27 -9.16 -7.13
C PHE A 52 21.24 -8.91 -8.64
N ASN A 53 20.08 -8.52 -9.16
CA ASN A 53 19.89 -8.13 -10.54
C ASN A 53 19.84 -6.60 -10.68
N VAL A 54 20.93 -5.99 -11.15
CA VAL A 54 21.06 -4.53 -11.32
C VAL A 54 19.98 -3.87 -12.19
N THR A 55 19.26 -4.65 -13.02
CA THR A 55 18.26 -4.10 -13.95
C THR A 55 16.85 -4.02 -13.35
N THR A 56 16.57 -4.81 -12.32
CA THR A 56 15.26 -4.90 -11.65
C THR A 56 15.33 -4.48 -10.19
N ASP A 57 16.50 -4.61 -9.55
CA ASP A 57 16.68 -4.38 -8.13
C ASP A 57 17.32 -3.01 -7.90
N PHE A 58 16.51 -2.01 -7.57
CA PHE A 58 16.97 -0.65 -7.39
C PHE A 58 17.62 -0.46 -6.01
N LYS A 59 18.68 0.37 -5.92
CA LYS A 59 19.36 0.64 -4.65
C LYS A 59 18.54 1.59 -3.78
N THR A 60 17.79 2.49 -4.40
CA THR A 60 16.95 3.47 -3.71
C THR A 60 15.53 3.45 -4.25
N ARG A 61 14.58 3.87 -3.42
CA ARG A 61 13.18 4.00 -3.84
C ARG A 61 13.03 5.04 -4.95
N LYS A 62 13.79 6.14 -4.88
CA LYS A 62 13.86 7.15 -5.94
C LYS A 62 14.26 6.58 -7.29
N GLU A 63 15.27 5.71 -7.33
CA GLU A 63 15.72 5.05 -8.56
C GLU A 63 14.59 4.19 -9.15
N CYS A 64 13.93 3.38 -8.32
CA CYS A 64 12.79 2.56 -8.74
C CYS A 64 11.68 3.41 -9.37
N ILE A 65 11.25 4.49 -8.68
CA ILE A 65 10.20 5.38 -9.20
C ILE A 65 10.65 6.08 -10.49
N SER A 66 11.91 6.49 -10.57
CA SER A 66 12.45 7.16 -11.77
C SER A 66 12.48 6.23 -12.97
N ALA A 67 12.82 4.96 -12.77
CA ALA A 67 12.85 3.95 -13.81
C ALA A 67 11.46 3.61 -14.35
N VAL A 68 10.42 3.62 -13.50
CA VAL A 68 9.03 3.43 -13.94
C VAL A 68 8.57 4.60 -14.81
N LYS A 69 8.82 5.84 -14.36
CA LYS A 69 8.46 7.05 -15.12
C LYS A 69 9.14 7.15 -16.48
N SER A 70 10.41 6.74 -16.57
CA SER A 70 11.12 6.75 -17.84
C SER A 70 10.59 5.69 -18.81
N ARG A 71 10.18 4.52 -18.30
CA ARG A 71 9.49 3.49 -19.12
C ARG A 71 8.14 3.99 -19.62
N GLU A 72 7.33 4.64 -18.77
CA GLU A 72 6.07 5.26 -19.21
C GLU A 72 6.27 6.27 -20.33
N SER A 73 7.39 7.01 -20.31
CA SER A 73 7.75 7.96 -21.37
C SER A 73 8.18 7.28 -22.70
N VAL A 74 8.65 6.04 -22.67
CA VAL A 74 9.11 5.29 -23.87
C VAL A 74 8.00 4.41 -24.45
N VAL A 75 7.03 3.98 -23.62
CA VAL A 75 5.87 3.16 -24.01
C VAL A 75 4.77 4.00 -24.70
N ALA A 76 5.02 5.28 -25.02
CA ALA A 76 4.18 6.07 -25.92
C ALA A 76 4.05 5.49 -27.35
N THR A 77 4.75 4.38 -27.66
CA THR A 77 4.71 3.69 -28.96
C THR A 77 4.01 2.32 -28.93
N LYS A 78 3.65 1.77 -27.76
CA LYS A 78 2.70 0.65 -27.74
C LYS A 78 1.31 1.21 -28.04
N PRO A 79 0.51 0.59 -28.94
CA PRO A 79 -0.86 1.03 -29.16
C PRO A 79 -1.54 1.09 -27.80
N PHE A 80 -1.94 2.30 -27.46
CA PHE A 80 -2.63 2.69 -26.25
C PHE A 80 -3.87 1.80 -26.10
N VAL A 81 -3.73 0.64 -25.45
CA VAL A 81 -4.88 -0.19 -25.10
C VAL A 81 -5.61 0.60 -24.04
N LEU A 82 -6.75 1.16 -24.44
CA LEU A 82 -7.66 2.03 -23.68
C LEU A 82 -8.20 1.42 -22.37
N GLY A 83 -7.58 0.37 -21.83
CA GLY A 83 -8.04 -0.43 -20.71
C GLY A 83 -7.05 -0.63 -19.57
N ASP A 84 -5.84 -0.03 -19.57
CA ASP A 84 -4.84 -0.26 -18.52
C ASP A 84 -4.50 0.95 -17.62
N PHE A 85 -4.79 2.19 -18.02
CA PHE A 85 -4.76 3.33 -17.08
C PHE A 85 -6.06 3.41 -16.28
N ASN A 86 -6.35 2.39 -15.49
CA ASN A 86 -7.42 2.44 -14.51
C ASN A 86 -6.81 2.71 -13.15
N ASN A 87 -7.28 3.79 -12.54
CA ASN A 87 -6.81 4.36 -11.28
C ASN A 87 -7.16 3.53 -10.03
N CYS A 88 -7.44 2.22 -10.18
CA CYS A 88 -7.69 1.34 -9.06
C CYS A 88 -6.40 0.61 -8.70
N ILE A 89 -5.93 0.83 -7.48
CA ILE A 89 -4.77 0.14 -6.93
C ILE A 89 -5.16 -1.19 -6.31
N GLY A 90 -4.18 -2.08 -6.18
CA GLY A 90 -4.29 -3.41 -5.61
C GLY A 90 -4.35 -4.52 -6.66
N PRO A 91 -4.34 -5.79 -6.19
CA PRO A 91 -4.32 -6.98 -7.03
C PRO A 91 -5.39 -7.00 -8.13
N PRO A 92 -5.13 -7.61 -9.31
CA PRO A 92 -6.01 -7.49 -10.47
C PRO A 92 -7.32 -8.27 -10.32
N LYS A 93 -7.26 -9.37 -9.56
CA LYS A 93 -8.45 -10.10 -9.12
C LYS A 93 -9.24 -9.12 -8.27
N ASP A 94 -10.48 -8.80 -8.67
CA ASP A 94 -11.46 -7.95 -7.97
C ASP A 94 -11.21 -6.43 -7.81
N ARG A 95 -10.06 -5.86 -8.18
CA ARG A 95 -9.83 -4.39 -8.03
C ARG A 95 -10.87 -3.48 -8.71
N ARG A 96 -11.66 -4.00 -9.65
CA ARG A 96 -12.66 -3.26 -10.42
C ARG A 96 -14.02 -3.95 -10.41
N ALA A 97 -15.07 -3.14 -10.41
CA ALA A 97 -16.44 -3.58 -10.65
C ALA A 97 -17.06 -2.81 -11.83
N LEU A 98 -18.12 -3.39 -12.39
CA LEU A 98 -19.01 -2.69 -13.30
C LEU A 98 -19.83 -1.65 -12.52
N TYR A 99 -20.15 -0.53 -13.17
CA TYR A 99 -21.09 0.45 -12.64
C TYR A 99 -22.47 0.30 -13.30
N LYS A 100 -23.51 0.83 -12.65
CA LYS A 100 -24.84 1.03 -13.21
C LYS A 100 -25.11 2.52 -13.36
N LEU A 101 -25.83 2.93 -14.40
CA LEU A 101 -26.33 4.31 -14.50
C LEU A 101 -27.40 4.55 -13.44
N LYS A 102 -27.41 5.75 -12.84
CA LYS A 102 -28.53 6.17 -12.00
C LYS A 102 -29.80 6.33 -12.84
N PRO A 103 -31.00 6.20 -12.23
CA PRO A 103 -32.25 6.46 -12.93
C PRO A 103 -32.24 7.85 -13.57
N ASN A 104 -32.77 7.95 -14.80
CA ASN A 104 -32.85 9.18 -15.60
C ASN A 104 -31.52 9.78 -16.08
N GLU A 105 -30.38 9.11 -15.85
CA GLU A 105 -29.11 9.50 -16.45
C GLU A 105 -28.95 8.84 -17.83
N SER A 106 -28.38 9.58 -18.78
CA SER A 106 -28.03 9.07 -20.11
C SER A 106 -26.52 9.17 -20.34
N THR A 107 -25.99 8.38 -21.28
CA THR A 107 -24.60 8.51 -21.70
C THR A 107 -24.39 9.87 -22.39
N TRP A 108 -23.59 10.76 -21.79
CA TRP A 108 -23.33 12.07 -22.36
C TRP A 108 -22.26 12.01 -23.46
N LYS A 109 -22.37 12.89 -24.46
CA LYS A 109 -21.38 13.04 -25.55
C LYS A 109 -19.94 13.29 -25.04
N HIS A 110 -19.81 13.82 -23.83
CA HIS A 110 -18.53 14.19 -23.20
C HIS A 110 -18.00 13.16 -22.17
N GLY A 111 -18.68 12.02 -22.01
CA GLY A 111 -18.31 10.98 -21.05
C GLY A 111 -19.23 10.96 -19.82
N LEU A 112 -18.96 10.03 -18.90
CA LEU A 112 -19.76 9.83 -17.69
C LEU A 112 -18.98 10.30 -16.45
N TYR A 113 -19.71 10.80 -15.46
CA TYR A 113 -19.18 11.21 -14.16
C TYR A 113 -19.61 10.28 -13.03
N CYS A 114 -18.85 10.27 -11.94
CA CYS A 114 -19.18 9.49 -10.74
C CYS A 114 -20.52 9.87 -10.12
N SER A 115 -20.97 11.12 -10.29
CA SER A 115 -22.28 11.56 -9.82
C SER A 115 -23.45 10.85 -10.52
N GLN A 116 -23.22 10.23 -11.68
CA GLN A 116 -24.25 9.67 -12.56
C GLN A 116 -24.32 8.14 -12.51
N VAL A 117 -23.44 7.51 -11.72
CA VAL A 117 -23.35 6.06 -11.64
C VAL A 117 -23.45 5.55 -10.21
N ILE A 118 -23.73 4.26 -10.09
CA ILE A 118 -23.77 3.49 -8.86
C ILE A 118 -22.76 2.36 -9.02
N CYS A 119 -21.82 2.28 -8.09
CA CYS A 119 -20.90 1.15 -7.98
C CYS A 119 -21.52 0.01 -7.19
N SER A 120 -21.08 -1.22 -7.43
CA SER A 120 -21.41 -2.36 -6.57
C SER A 120 -20.94 -2.12 -5.12
N ASP A 121 -21.58 -2.80 -4.18
CA ASP A 121 -21.20 -2.72 -2.75
C ASP A 121 -19.71 -3.03 -2.55
N GLY A 122 -19.05 -2.21 -1.74
CA GLY A 122 -17.61 -2.30 -1.48
C GLY A 122 -16.71 -1.60 -2.50
N TYR A 123 -17.29 -0.93 -3.51
CA TYR A 123 -16.54 -0.17 -4.51
C TYR A 123 -16.89 1.32 -4.51
N ASP A 124 -15.87 2.16 -4.65
CA ASP A 124 -16.01 3.60 -4.79
C ASP A 124 -15.77 4.04 -6.24
N CYS A 125 -16.55 5.02 -6.68
CA CYS A 125 -16.35 5.59 -8.00
C CYS A 125 -15.16 6.55 -8.03
N LYS A 126 -14.25 6.32 -8.96
CA LYS A 126 -13.17 7.21 -9.34
C LYS A 126 -13.32 7.73 -10.76
N ARG A 127 -12.76 8.91 -10.99
CA ARG A 127 -12.67 9.49 -12.33
C ARG A 127 -11.51 8.85 -13.11
N GLY A 128 -11.84 8.11 -14.16
CA GLY A 128 -10.92 7.68 -15.22
C GLY A 128 -10.82 8.72 -16.34
N LEU A 129 -9.71 8.69 -17.09
CA LEU A 129 -9.50 9.53 -18.26
C LEU A 129 -9.05 8.65 -19.44
N ALA A 130 -9.83 8.66 -20.53
CA ALA A 130 -9.50 7.97 -21.78
C ALA A 130 -9.87 8.86 -22.96
N ASN A 131 -8.95 9.07 -23.91
CA ASN A 131 -9.18 9.91 -25.09
C ASN A 131 -9.75 11.30 -24.77
N LYS A 132 -9.25 11.96 -23.72
CA LYS A 132 -9.74 13.25 -23.19
C LYS A 132 -11.21 13.23 -22.71
N ARG A 133 -11.81 12.04 -22.53
CA ARG A 133 -13.15 11.86 -21.95
C ARG A 133 -13.04 11.29 -20.54
N SER A 134 -13.92 11.78 -19.68
CA SER A 134 -14.09 11.26 -18.33
C SER A 134 -14.95 10.00 -18.38
N PHE A 135 -14.56 8.96 -17.65
CA PHE A 135 -15.42 7.81 -17.42
C PHE A 135 -15.31 7.35 -15.96
N PRO A 136 -16.39 6.91 -15.33
CA PRO A 136 -16.36 6.41 -13.98
C PRO A 136 -15.74 5.02 -13.95
N ILE A 137 -14.93 4.76 -12.93
CA ILE A 137 -14.34 3.47 -12.64
C ILE A 137 -14.70 3.13 -11.21
N CYS A 138 -15.32 1.97 -10.97
CA CYS A 138 -15.57 1.49 -9.61
C CYS A 138 -14.35 0.72 -9.13
N CYS A 139 -13.67 1.25 -8.12
CA CYS A 139 -12.47 0.67 -7.52
C CYS A 139 -12.79 0.08 -6.15
N LEU A 140 -12.20 -1.06 -5.81
CA LEU A 140 -12.43 -1.71 -4.52
C LEU A 140 -11.96 -0.80 -3.38
N THR A 141 -12.90 -0.36 -2.52
CA THR A 141 -12.64 0.59 -1.42
C THR A 141 -11.60 0.06 -0.43
N GLU A 142 -11.55 -1.26 -0.25
CA GLU A 142 -10.60 -1.89 0.66
C GLU A 142 -9.14 -1.70 0.22
N TYR A 143 -8.81 -1.89 -1.06
CA TYR A 143 -7.45 -1.70 -1.56
C TYR A 143 -7.00 -0.26 -1.45
N GLU A 144 -7.89 0.69 -1.74
CA GLU A 144 -7.62 2.11 -1.57
C GLU A 144 -7.27 2.44 -0.12
N ARG A 145 -8.09 1.96 0.83
CA ARG A 145 -7.84 2.13 2.25
C ARG A 145 -6.50 1.51 2.68
N ASN A 146 -6.21 0.29 2.22
CA ASN A 146 -4.97 -0.41 2.57
C ASN A 146 -3.74 0.32 2.01
N HIS A 147 -3.84 0.87 0.79
CA HIS A 147 -2.78 1.70 0.21
C HIS A 147 -2.59 3.01 0.98
N PHE A 148 -3.67 3.71 1.33
CA PHE A 148 -3.58 4.93 2.16
C PHE A 148 -2.96 4.65 3.52
N GLN A 149 -3.34 3.55 4.18
CA GLN A 149 -2.69 3.10 5.41
C GLN A 149 -1.21 2.81 5.17
N GLY A 150 -0.84 2.17 4.05
CA GLY A 150 0.54 1.97 3.61
C GLY A 150 1.29 3.30 3.38
N LEU A 151 0.66 4.35 2.88
CA LEU A 151 1.31 5.63 2.63
C LEU A 151 1.26 6.63 3.80
N ALA A 152 0.53 6.33 4.86
CA ALA A 152 0.43 7.19 6.03
C ALA A 152 1.81 7.50 6.67
N LYS A 153 2.01 8.73 7.15
CA LYS A 153 3.23 9.13 7.88
C LYS A 153 3.32 8.52 9.28
N THR A 154 2.22 7.95 9.75
CA THR A 154 2.12 7.28 11.04
C THR A 154 1.88 5.79 10.85
N CYS A 155 2.25 5.03 11.86
CA CYS A 155 1.94 3.62 11.99
C CYS A 155 0.61 3.42 12.77
N PRO A 156 0.03 2.21 12.76
CA PRO A 156 -1.23 1.94 13.45
C PRO A 156 -1.22 2.25 14.94
N ASP A 157 -0.05 2.24 15.58
CA ASP A 157 0.14 2.61 16.99
C ASP A 157 0.29 4.13 17.22
N GLY A 158 0.24 4.95 16.16
CA GLY A 158 0.43 6.39 16.20
C GLY A 158 1.88 6.84 16.13
N SER A 159 2.86 5.93 16.17
CA SER A 159 4.27 6.25 16.02
C SER A 159 4.57 6.77 14.61
N LEU A 160 5.69 7.49 14.46
CA LEU A 160 6.13 7.98 13.15
C LEU A 160 6.68 6.84 12.31
N ALA A 161 6.25 6.77 11.05
CA ALA A 161 6.85 5.90 10.07
C ALA A 161 8.23 6.45 9.66
N TYR A 162 9.15 5.55 9.34
CA TYR A 162 10.46 5.90 8.82
C TYR A 162 10.31 6.49 7.43
N ASP A 163 10.59 7.78 7.33
CA ASP A 163 10.60 8.51 6.09
C ASP A 163 12.00 8.53 5.51
N LEU A 164 12.09 8.24 4.21
CA LEU A 164 13.31 8.50 3.46
C LEU A 164 13.38 10.02 3.27
N GLN A 165 14.32 10.69 3.95
CA GLN A 165 14.72 12.05 3.59
C GLN A 165 15.41 12.02 2.22
N GLU A 166 14.61 11.90 1.17
CA GLU A 166 15.02 12.16 -0.20
C GLU A 166 14.76 13.65 -0.44
N SER A 167 15.82 14.39 -0.78
CA SER A 167 15.82 15.85 -0.95
C SER A 167 14.53 16.40 -1.62
N GLY A 168 13.76 17.19 -0.86
CA GLY A 168 12.53 17.84 -1.34
C GLY A 168 11.35 17.80 -0.36
N TRP A 169 10.21 18.33 -0.80
CA TRP A 169 8.98 18.51 0.00
C TRP A 169 8.08 17.25 0.09
N LYS A 170 8.53 16.11 -0.46
CA LYS A 170 7.76 14.86 -0.47
C LYS A 170 8.57 13.80 0.26
N SER A 171 8.52 13.84 1.60
CA SER A 171 8.88 12.66 2.39
C SER A 171 8.05 11.49 1.87
N LYS A 172 8.71 10.34 1.66
CA LYS A 172 8.04 9.12 1.26
C LYS A 172 8.45 8.00 2.20
N THR A 173 7.45 7.35 2.76
CA THR A 173 7.60 6.25 3.70
C THR A 173 8.20 5.03 3.00
N MET A 174 9.12 4.35 3.68
CA MET A 174 9.66 3.08 3.21
C MET A 174 8.62 1.97 3.47
N LEU A 175 8.26 1.23 2.42
CA LEU A 175 7.22 0.18 2.46
C LEU A 175 7.85 -1.18 2.20
N GLY A 176 7.44 -2.21 2.93
CA GLY A 176 7.66 -3.62 2.55
C GLY A 176 6.33 -4.30 2.33
N LYS A 177 6.31 -5.46 1.67
CA LYS A 177 5.08 -6.30 1.59
C LYS A 177 4.77 -6.92 2.96
N ASN A 178 5.83 -7.28 3.68
CA ASN A 178 5.77 -7.86 5.01
C ASN A 178 7.00 -7.46 5.83
N CYS A 179 7.00 -7.79 7.12
CA CYS A 179 8.12 -7.50 8.01
C CYS A 179 9.36 -8.39 7.84
N GLU A 180 9.25 -9.50 7.10
CA GLU A 180 10.40 -10.37 6.84
C GLU A 180 11.32 -9.77 5.78
N GLU A 181 10.76 -8.98 4.86
CA GLU A 181 11.47 -8.33 3.77
C GLU A 181 12.02 -6.94 4.13
N LEU A 182 11.49 -6.33 5.20
CA LEU A 182 11.77 -4.95 5.57
C LEU A 182 12.86 -4.85 6.65
N LYS A 183 14.01 -4.26 6.29
CA LYS A 183 15.11 -3.94 7.21
C LYS A 183 15.00 -2.49 7.67
N CYS A 184 14.66 -2.32 8.95
CA CYS A 184 14.55 -1.01 9.57
C CYS A 184 15.90 -0.46 10.04
N LYS A 185 16.06 0.86 9.98
CA LYS A 185 17.20 1.53 10.61
C LYS A 185 17.09 1.47 12.13
N THR A 186 18.23 1.64 12.82
CA THR A 186 18.29 1.79 14.28
C THR A 186 17.30 2.85 14.76
N GLY A 187 16.57 2.54 15.84
CA GLY A 187 15.49 3.38 16.38
C GLY A 187 14.11 3.14 15.75
N PHE A 188 14.00 2.21 14.80
CA PHE A 188 12.75 1.81 14.18
C PHE A 188 12.59 0.28 14.20
N ALA A 189 11.36 -0.19 14.40
CA ALA A 189 10.99 -1.60 14.28
C ALA A 189 9.97 -1.78 13.16
N CYS A 190 9.95 -2.95 12.54
CA CYS A 190 8.93 -3.22 11.55
C CYS A 190 7.56 -3.44 12.21
N GLN A 191 6.51 -2.91 11.59
CA GLN A 191 5.11 -3.18 11.88
C GLN A 191 4.36 -3.53 10.60
N GLN A 192 3.61 -4.62 10.64
CA GLN A 192 2.63 -4.93 9.61
C GLN A 192 1.44 -3.97 9.77
N VAL A 193 1.13 -3.22 8.72
CA VAL A 193 0.09 -2.18 8.76
C VAL A 193 -1.25 -2.73 8.32
N ASN A 194 -1.25 -3.62 7.33
CA ASN A 194 -2.40 -4.41 6.88
C ASN A 194 -1.89 -5.64 6.11
N ALA A 195 -2.76 -6.36 5.41
CA ALA A 195 -2.41 -7.59 4.69
C ALA A 195 -1.36 -7.40 3.57
N PHE A 196 -1.11 -6.18 3.11
CA PHE A 196 -0.29 -5.89 1.93
C PHE A 196 0.93 -5.00 2.20
N PHE A 197 0.90 -4.26 3.31
CA PHE A 197 1.92 -3.26 3.64
C PHE A 197 2.50 -3.45 5.02
N ALA A 198 3.83 -3.35 5.08
CA ALA A 198 4.61 -3.22 6.30
C ALA A 198 5.44 -1.93 6.24
N LYS A 199 5.75 -1.37 7.42
CA LYS A 199 6.54 -0.15 7.58
C LYS A 199 7.55 -0.29 8.70
N CYS A 200 8.57 0.54 8.65
CA CYS A 200 9.43 0.79 9.81
C CYS A 200 8.84 1.91 10.65
N CYS A 201 8.61 1.67 11.93
CA CYS A 201 7.90 2.52 12.86
C CYS A 201 8.81 2.85 14.04
N LYS A 202 8.77 4.10 14.52
CA LYS A 202 9.64 4.56 15.60
C LYS A 202 9.36 3.78 16.89
N ILE A 203 10.41 3.27 17.54
CA ILE A 203 10.35 2.58 18.84
C ILE A 203 10.32 3.60 19.98
#